data_AF-A0A431HLU4-F1
#
_entry.id   AF-A0A431HLU4-F1
#
_cell.length_a   1.000
_cell.length_b   1.000
_cell.length_c   1.000
_cell.angle_alpha   90.00
_cell.angle_beta   90.00
_cell.angle_gamma   90.00
#
_symmetry.space_group_name_H-M   'P 1'
#
loop_
_entity.id
_entity.type
_entity.pdbx_description
1 polymer ?
#
loop_
_entity_poly.entity_id
_entity_poly.type
_entity_poly.pdbx_seq_one_letter_code
_entity_poly.pdbx_strand_id
1 'polypeptide(L)'
;MHILKRRKINNSVEEIWQRDYLVDNLTHRKKGPAYSFLNIKRWYFWGKEYFKEKTEFCSYVTSCYKNNFVLSSFADEPAVIYKNGTKKWHYCNYPHRRELPAIIYQNGDQEYWFFGKRHREDGPAVIYGNKQYFFENGEFIKCIV
;
A
#
# COMPACT_ATOMS: atom_id res chain seq x y z
N MET A 1 -13.18 17.40 2.18
CA MET A 1 -13.82 16.77 3.36
C MET A 1 -14.23 15.35 2.97
N HIS A 2 -14.09 14.36 3.85
CA HIS A 2 -14.63 13.00 3.60
C HIS A 2 -16.04 12.92 4.18
N ILE A 3 -16.96 12.35 3.42
CA ILE A 3 -18.36 12.22 3.77
C ILE A 3 -18.73 10.74 3.70
N LEU A 4 -19.30 10.23 4.78
CA LEU A 4 -19.92 8.91 4.80
C LEU A 4 -21.40 9.07 4.51
N LYS A 5 -21.87 8.47 3.41
CA LYS A 5 -23.29 8.36 3.08
C LYS A 5 -23.79 6.98 3.46
N ARG A 6 -24.94 6.91 4.14
CA ARG A 6 -25.59 5.67 4.53
C ARG A 6 -27.01 5.62 3.97
N ARG A 7 -27.41 4.47 3.44
CA ARG A 7 -28.77 4.22 2.94
C ARG A 7 -29.29 2.91 3.53
N LYS A 8 -30.50 2.92 4.09
CA LYS A 8 -31.16 1.71 4.60
C LYS A 8 -32.04 1.11 3.50
N ILE A 9 -31.88 -0.18 3.20
CA ILE A 9 -32.62 -0.91 2.17
C ILE A 9 -33.03 -2.26 2.76
N ASN A 10 -34.34 -2.51 2.91
CA ASN A 10 -34.91 -3.81 3.33
C ASN A 10 -34.13 -4.47 4.49
N ASN A 11 -33.90 -3.72 5.57
CA ASN A 11 -33.12 -4.08 6.78
C ASN A 11 -31.60 -4.19 6.65
N SER A 12 -31.03 -3.94 5.47
CA SER A 12 -29.59 -3.82 5.25
C SER A 12 -29.16 -2.36 5.16
N VAL A 13 -27.90 -2.09 5.50
CA VAL A 13 -27.30 -0.75 5.38
C VAL A 13 -26.24 -0.78 4.29
N GLU A 14 -26.39 0.12 3.32
CA GLU A 14 -25.36 0.45 2.35
C GLU A 14 -24.54 1.63 2.88
N GLU A 15 -23.22 1.50 2.86
CA GLU A 15 -22.29 2.54 3.27
C GLU A 15 -21.37 2.90 2.11
N ILE A 16 -21.24 4.20 1.82
CA ILE A 16 -20.35 4.73 0.79
C ILE A 16 -19.52 5.88 1.39
N TRP A 17 -18.21 5.74 1.35
CA TRP A 17 -17.25 6.76 1.73
C TRP A 17 -16.85 7.55 0.50
N GLN A 18 -17.15 8.84 0.49
CA GLN A 18 -16.84 9.75 -0.60
C GLN A 18 -15.98 10.91 -0.11
N ARG A 19 -15.24 11.52 -1.03
CA ARG A 19 -14.59 12.80 -0.84
C ARG A 19 -15.29 13.80 -1.72
N ASP A 20 -15.73 14.89 -1.09
CA ASP A 20 -16.45 15.95 -1.76
C ASP A 20 -15.48 16.78 -2.62
N TYR A 21 -15.72 16.80 -3.93
CA TYR A 21 -15.13 17.73 -4.87
C TYR A 21 -16.26 18.47 -5.57
N LEU A 22 -16.07 19.76 -5.81
CA LEU A 22 -17.06 20.73 -6.32
C LEU A 22 -17.81 20.28 -7.59
N VAL A 23 -17.32 19.28 -8.32
CA VAL A 23 -17.90 18.82 -9.60
C VAL A 23 -18.27 17.33 -9.56
N ASP A 24 -17.58 16.48 -8.78
CA ASP A 24 -17.87 15.03 -8.68
C ASP A 24 -17.46 14.45 -7.32
N ASN A 25 -18.37 13.68 -6.69
CA ASN A 25 -18.06 12.94 -5.47
C ASN A 25 -17.18 11.72 -5.78
N LEU A 26 -15.91 11.73 -5.37
CA LEU A 26 -15.02 10.59 -5.57
C LEU A 26 -15.11 9.60 -4.41
N THR A 27 -15.44 8.33 -4.70
CA THR A 27 -15.41 7.27 -3.70
C THR A 27 -13.98 7.08 -3.18
N HIS A 28 -13.81 7.17 -1.87
CA HIS A 28 -12.49 7.19 -1.23
C HIS A 28 -12.58 6.79 0.24
N ARG A 29 -11.71 5.89 0.68
CA ARG A 29 -11.46 5.63 2.10
C ARG A 29 -10.00 5.26 2.34
N LYS A 30 -9.36 5.90 3.32
CA LYS A 30 -7.95 5.59 3.69
C LYS A 30 -7.82 4.22 4.36
N LYS A 31 -8.76 3.88 5.24
CA LYS A 31 -8.73 2.65 6.06
C LYS A 31 -10.04 1.89 5.91
N GLY A 32 -9.98 0.67 5.38
CA GLY A 32 -11.15 -0.20 5.19
C GLY A 32 -11.86 -0.01 3.83
N PRO A 33 -12.95 -0.75 3.58
CA PRO A 33 -13.67 -0.69 2.31
C PRO A 33 -14.39 0.65 2.16
N ALA A 34 -14.27 1.28 0.99
CA ALA A 34 -14.95 2.54 0.72
C ALA A 34 -16.42 2.34 0.34
N TYR A 35 -16.78 1.14 -0.09
CA TYR A 35 -18.17 0.73 -0.30
C TYR A 35 -18.42 -0.60 0.41
N SER A 36 -19.53 -0.69 1.13
CA SER A 36 -20.01 -1.96 1.69
C SER A 36 -21.52 -2.05 1.66
N PHE A 37 -22.03 -3.19 1.21
CA PHE A 37 -23.44 -3.53 1.23
C PHE A 37 -23.58 -5.04 1.32
N LEU A 38 -24.38 -5.53 2.28
CA LEU A 38 -24.45 -6.96 2.59
C LEU A 38 -23.04 -7.55 2.81
N ASN A 39 -22.68 -8.58 2.05
CA ASN A 39 -21.36 -9.22 2.07
C ASN A 39 -20.38 -8.63 1.05
N ILE A 40 -20.80 -7.64 0.26
CA ILE A 40 -19.98 -7.01 -0.76
C ILE A 40 -19.13 -5.92 -0.11
N LYS A 41 -17.82 -5.97 -0.35
CA LYS A 41 -16.85 -4.94 0.06
C LYS A 41 -16.03 -4.53 -1.14
N ARG A 42 -15.88 -3.23 -1.37
CA ARG A 42 -15.01 -2.67 -2.41
C ARG A 42 -14.14 -1.57 -1.82
N TRP A 43 -12.90 -1.49 -2.27
CA TRP A 43 -11.95 -0.50 -1.81
C TRP A 43 -11.69 0.51 -2.91
N TYR A 44 -11.72 1.78 -2.55
CA TYR A 44 -11.46 2.88 -3.48
C TYR A 44 -10.52 3.88 -2.84
N PHE A 45 -9.52 4.32 -3.59
CA PHE A 45 -8.64 5.41 -3.22
C PHE A 45 -8.60 6.42 -4.35
N TRP A 46 -9.11 7.63 -4.08
CA TRP A 46 -9.24 8.71 -5.08
C TRP A 46 -10.03 8.27 -6.32
N GLY A 47 -11.17 7.58 -6.11
CA GLY A 47 -12.02 7.09 -7.19
C GLY A 47 -11.49 5.82 -7.89
N LYS A 48 -10.23 5.44 -7.70
CA LYS A 48 -9.67 4.21 -8.27
C LYS A 48 -9.98 3.01 -7.38
N GLU A 49 -10.61 1.99 -7.95
CA GLU A 49 -10.83 0.72 -7.27
C GLU A 49 -9.51 -0.03 -7.07
N TYR A 50 -9.40 -0.72 -5.94
CA TYR A 50 -8.34 -1.69 -5.72
C TYR A 50 -8.89 -2.87 -4.93
N PHE A 51 -8.18 -3.99 -5.01
CA PHE A 51 -8.54 -5.25 -4.40
C PHE A 51 -7.66 -5.50 -3.20
N LYS A 52 -8.22 -6.06 -2.13
CA LYS A 52 -7.51 -6.44 -0.91
C LYS A 52 -7.88 -7.86 -0.54
N GLU A 53 -6.90 -8.76 -0.56
CA GLU A 53 -7.11 -10.20 -0.39
C GLU A 53 -6.19 -10.73 0.71
N LYS A 54 -6.65 -11.77 1.42
CA LYS A 54 -5.83 -12.49 2.41
C LYS A 54 -5.32 -13.76 1.75
N THR A 55 -4.08 -14.15 2.05
CA THR A 55 -3.50 -15.41 1.55
C THR A 55 -3.01 -16.25 2.71
N GLU A 56 -2.54 -17.46 2.41
CA GLU A 56 -1.93 -18.35 3.40
C GLU A 56 -0.72 -17.71 4.09
N PHE A 57 0.09 -16.95 3.34
CA PHE A 57 1.34 -16.36 3.81
C PHE A 57 1.19 -14.89 4.25
N CYS A 58 0.20 -14.18 3.71
CA CYS A 58 0.03 -12.74 3.92
C CYS A 58 -1.25 -12.42 4.69
N SER A 59 -1.13 -11.56 5.72
CA SER A 59 -2.28 -10.96 6.39
C SER A 59 -3.17 -10.21 5.41
N TYR A 60 -2.56 -9.52 4.44
CA TYR A 60 -3.22 -9.07 3.22
C TYR A 60 -2.22 -8.74 2.11
N VAL A 61 -2.75 -8.71 0.89
CA VAL A 61 -2.13 -8.23 -0.33
C VAL A 61 -3.09 -7.28 -1.05
N THR A 62 -2.58 -6.24 -1.69
CA THR A 62 -3.40 -5.30 -2.48
C THR A 62 -2.97 -5.22 -3.94
N SER A 63 -3.96 -5.10 -4.82
CA SER A 63 -3.76 -5.05 -6.27
C SER A 63 -4.67 -4.02 -6.93
N CYS A 64 -4.22 -3.38 -8.00
CA CYS A 64 -5.09 -2.57 -8.87
C CYS A 64 -5.98 -3.41 -9.80
N TYR A 65 -5.63 -4.67 -10.07
CA TYR A 65 -6.38 -5.56 -10.96
C TYR A 65 -6.68 -6.89 -10.30
N LYS A 66 -7.92 -7.38 -10.45
CA LYS A 66 -8.35 -8.64 -9.85
C LYS A 66 -7.69 -9.88 -10.47
N ASN A 67 -7.55 -9.92 -11.80
CA ASN A 67 -7.20 -11.16 -12.53
C ASN A 67 -5.68 -11.39 -12.67
N ASN A 68 -4.88 -10.32 -12.80
CA ASN A 68 -3.41 -10.43 -13.00
C ASN A 68 -2.61 -9.99 -11.76
N PHE A 69 -3.31 -9.81 -10.64
CA PHE A 69 -2.78 -9.45 -9.33
C PHE A 69 -1.49 -8.58 -9.34
N VAL A 70 -1.65 -7.32 -9.73
CA VAL A 70 -0.54 -6.35 -9.80
C VAL A 70 -0.41 -5.62 -8.47
N LEU A 71 0.59 -6.01 -7.69
CA LEU A 71 0.91 -5.44 -6.39
C LEU A 71 1.12 -3.93 -6.48
N SER A 72 0.29 -3.19 -5.77
CA SER A 72 0.34 -1.74 -5.72
C SER A 72 -0.10 -1.25 -4.35
N SER A 73 0.62 -0.26 -3.83
CA SER A 73 0.34 0.39 -2.55
C SER A 73 -0.71 1.48 -2.74
N PHE A 74 -1.59 1.63 -1.76
CA PHE A 74 -2.64 2.66 -1.78
C PHE A 74 -2.71 3.32 -0.41
N ALA A 75 -2.99 4.63 -0.37
CA ALA A 75 -3.13 5.38 0.89
C ALA A 75 -1.92 5.29 1.84
N ASP A 76 -0.70 5.19 1.30
CA ASP A 76 0.55 4.92 2.03
C ASP A 76 0.56 3.61 2.85
N GLU A 77 -0.44 2.75 2.66
CA GLU A 77 -0.46 1.40 3.22
C GLU A 77 0.43 0.45 2.40
N PRO A 78 1.06 -0.56 3.04
CA PRO A 78 1.81 -1.58 2.32
C PRO A 78 0.94 -2.30 1.29
N ALA A 79 1.54 -2.61 0.14
CA ALA A 79 0.93 -3.52 -0.82
C ALA A 79 0.85 -4.96 -0.30
N VAL A 80 1.80 -5.35 0.56
CA VAL A 80 1.86 -6.68 1.17
C VAL A 80 2.18 -6.55 2.65
N ILE A 81 1.41 -7.25 3.48
CA ILE A 81 1.79 -7.53 4.87
C ILE A 81 1.84 -9.03 5.06
N TYR A 82 3.02 -9.54 5.39
CA TYR A 82 3.23 -10.93 5.77
C TYR A 82 2.75 -11.18 7.19
N LYS A 83 2.33 -12.41 7.49
CA LYS A 83 1.91 -12.81 8.85
C LYS A 83 3.00 -12.61 9.91
N ASN A 84 4.26 -12.67 9.50
CA ASN A 84 5.41 -12.44 10.37
C ASN A 84 5.64 -10.94 10.69
N GLY A 85 4.85 -10.03 10.12
CA GLY A 85 4.95 -8.58 10.35
C GLY A 85 5.78 -7.83 9.30
N THR A 86 6.44 -8.52 8.38
CA THR A 86 7.16 -7.88 7.26
C THR A 86 6.17 -7.13 6.36
N LYS A 87 6.53 -5.90 5.97
CA LYS A 87 5.71 -5.02 5.14
C LYS A 87 6.45 -4.65 3.88
N LYS A 88 5.76 -4.67 2.73
CA LYS A 88 6.32 -4.25 1.45
C LYS A 88 5.40 -3.29 0.73
N TRP A 89 5.97 -2.21 0.23
CA TRP A 89 5.32 -1.22 -0.62
C TRP A 89 5.78 -1.41 -2.05
N HIS A 90 4.81 -1.52 -2.96
CA HIS A 90 5.02 -1.68 -4.38
C HIS A 90 4.29 -0.59 -5.17
N TYR A 91 4.80 -0.34 -6.38
CA TYR A 91 4.12 0.37 -7.45
C TYR A 91 4.23 -0.49 -8.71
N CYS A 92 3.09 -0.96 -9.23
CA CYS A 92 3.06 -1.81 -10.42
C CYS A 92 4.03 -3.02 -10.34
N ASN A 93 3.97 -3.80 -9.25
CA ASN A 93 4.87 -4.92 -8.93
C ASN A 93 6.33 -4.58 -8.60
N TYR A 94 6.77 -3.33 -8.75
CA TYR A 94 8.12 -2.93 -8.37
C TYR A 94 8.15 -2.41 -6.93
N PRO A 95 9.10 -2.84 -6.09
CA PRO A 95 9.33 -2.19 -4.80
C PRO A 95 9.53 -0.69 -5.00
N HIS A 96 8.71 0.11 -4.34
CA HIS A 96 8.73 1.56 -4.53
C HIS A 96 8.10 2.27 -3.33
N ARG A 97 8.87 3.20 -2.75
CA ARG A 97 8.38 4.21 -1.81
C ARG A 97 9.38 5.36 -1.75
N ARG A 98 8.92 6.59 -1.96
CA ARG A 98 9.79 7.76 -2.17
C ARG A 98 10.63 8.13 -0.94
N GLU A 99 9.96 8.44 0.17
CA GLU A 99 10.61 9.02 1.36
C GLU A 99 10.91 7.99 2.47
N LEU A 100 10.26 6.83 2.40
CA LEU A 100 10.22 5.84 3.48
C LEU A 100 10.64 4.48 2.94
N PRO A 101 11.02 3.51 3.80
CA PRO A 101 11.41 2.20 3.32
C PRO A 101 10.30 1.53 2.51
N ALA A 102 10.67 1.01 1.35
CA ALA A 102 9.78 0.19 0.53
C ALA A 102 9.65 -1.23 1.10
N ILE A 103 10.61 -1.67 1.91
CA ILE A 103 10.54 -2.93 2.65
C ILE A 103 10.92 -2.67 4.10
N ILE A 104 10.10 -3.16 5.02
CA ILE A 104 10.39 -3.18 6.46
C ILE A 104 10.22 -4.62 6.93
N TYR A 105 11.31 -5.22 7.39
CA TYR A 105 11.33 -6.58 7.90
C TYR A 105 10.85 -6.64 9.34
N GLN A 106 10.45 -7.84 9.78
CA GLN A 106 9.97 -8.07 11.15
C GLN A 106 10.99 -7.72 12.23
N ASN A 107 12.28 -7.85 11.92
CA ASN A 107 13.39 -7.56 12.83
C ASN A 107 13.77 -6.08 12.85
N GLY A 108 13.06 -5.22 12.09
CA GLY A 108 13.33 -3.79 12.01
C GLY A 108 14.25 -3.38 10.85
N ASP A 109 14.84 -4.34 10.12
CA ASP A 109 15.65 -4.07 8.94
C ASP A 109 14.85 -3.35 7.86
N GLN A 110 15.52 -2.51 7.08
CA GLN A 110 14.86 -1.61 6.12
C GLN A 110 15.56 -1.62 4.76
N GLU A 111 14.77 -1.59 3.70
CA GLU A 111 15.26 -1.30 2.36
C GLU A 111 14.44 -0.19 1.70
N TYR A 112 15.16 0.75 1.08
CA TYR A 112 14.63 1.88 0.35
C TYR A 112 14.77 1.58 -1.15
N TRP A 113 13.63 1.64 -1.84
CA TRP A 113 13.55 1.32 -3.25
C TRP A 113 12.72 2.37 -3.98
N PHE A 114 13.17 2.75 -5.16
CA PHE A 114 12.47 3.65 -6.07
C PHE A 114 12.41 3.00 -7.45
N PHE A 115 11.20 2.70 -7.92
CA PHE A 115 10.90 2.02 -9.19
C PHE A 115 11.74 0.74 -9.39
N GLY A 116 11.82 -0.10 -8.36
CA GLY A 116 12.52 -1.38 -8.44
C GLY A 116 14.05 -1.28 -8.37
N LYS A 117 14.60 -0.10 -8.11
CA LYS A 117 16.03 0.11 -7.85
C LYS A 117 16.25 0.50 -6.40
N ARG A 118 17.30 -0.03 -5.76
CA ARG A 118 17.70 0.44 -4.42
C ARG A 118 18.13 1.90 -4.53
N HIS A 119 17.54 2.75 -3.71
CA HIS A 119 17.75 4.19 -3.81
C HIS A 119 17.39 4.89 -2.51
N ARG A 120 18.21 5.87 -2.12
CA ARG A 120 17.92 6.85 -1.08
C ARG A 120 18.84 8.05 -1.27
N GLU A 121 18.27 9.26 -1.35
CA GLU A 121 19.04 10.50 -1.58
C GLU A 121 19.94 10.83 -0.38
N ASP A 122 19.39 10.80 0.84
CA ASP A 122 20.08 11.29 2.04
C ASP A 122 20.58 10.17 2.98
N GLY A 123 20.92 8.98 2.47
CA GLY A 123 21.41 7.93 3.35
C GLY A 123 21.54 6.53 2.75
N PRO A 124 21.70 5.50 3.59
CA PRO A 124 21.82 4.14 3.11
C PRO A 124 20.49 3.62 2.57
N ALA A 125 20.54 2.99 1.40
CA ALA A 125 19.37 2.36 0.81
C ALA A 125 19.03 1.03 1.49
N VAL A 126 19.96 0.42 2.22
CA VAL A 126 19.72 -0.80 3.00
C VAL A 126 20.33 -0.67 4.39
N ILE A 127 19.55 -1.00 5.41
CA ILE A 127 19.96 -0.98 6.81
C ILE A 127 19.63 -2.34 7.42
N TYR A 128 20.67 -3.11 7.76
CA TYR A 128 20.58 -4.43 8.37
C TYR A 128 21.31 -4.44 9.71
N GLY A 129 20.55 -4.36 10.81
CA GLY A 129 21.12 -4.06 12.13
C GLY A 129 22.00 -2.80 12.08
N ASN A 130 23.29 -2.95 12.36
CA ASN A 130 24.26 -1.84 12.31
C ASN A 130 24.89 -1.64 10.92
N LYS A 131 24.68 -2.58 9.98
CA LYS A 131 25.27 -2.50 8.64
C LYS A 131 24.44 -1.61 7.74
N GLN A 132 25.12 -0.72 7.03
CA GLN A 132 24.51 0.24 6.12
C GLN A 132 25.10 0.08 4.72
N TYR A 133 24.24 0.01 3.69
CA TYR A 133 24.68 -0.11 2.30
C TYR A 133 24.12 1.05 1.48
N PHE A 134 25.00 1.67 0.71
CA PHE A 134 24.70 2.84 -0.11
C PHE A 134 24.61 2.45 -1.57
N PHE A 135 23.64 3.02 -2.27
CA PHE A 135 23.37 2.75 -3.67
C PHE A 135 23.07 4.05 -4.42
N GLU A 136 23.57 4.18 -5.63
CA GLU A 136 23.26 5.27 -6.56
C GLU A 136 22.71 4.67 -7.85
N ASN A 137 21.53 5.11 -8.28
CA ASN A 137 20.84 4.58 -9.47
C ASN A 137 20.67 3.04 -9.51
N GLY A 138 20.67 2.39 -8.34
CA GLY A 138 20.57 0.94 -8.17
C GLY A 138 21.91 0.21 -8.10
N GLU A 139 23.03 0.89 -8.32
CA GLU A 139 24.37 0.32 -8.25
C GLU A 139 24.95 0.47 -6.85
N PHE A 140 25.67 -0.56 -6.39
CA PHE A 140 26.30 -0.56 -5.07
C PHE A 140 27.50 0.38 -5.04
N ILE A 141 27.55 1.25 -4.04
CA ILE A 141 28.65 2.20 -3.85
C ILE A 141 29.59 1.75 -2.73
N LYS A 142 29.05 1.56 -1.53
CA LYS A 142 29.84 1.22 -0.34
C LYS A 142 28.99 0.60 0.76
N CYS A 143 29.64 -0.03 1.72
CA CYS A 143 29.05 -0.41 2.99
C CYS A 143 29.77 0.24 4.17
N ILE A 144 29.03 0.43 5.26
CA ILE A 144 29.54 0.81 6.58
C ILE A 144 29.09 -0.30 7.54
N VAL A 145 30.00 -0.79 8.35
CA VAL A 145 29.79 -1.91 9.30
C VAL A 145 30.16 -1.50 10.71
#